data_AF-A0A5D3BCM4-F1
#
_entry.id   AF-A0A5D3BCM4-F1
#
_cell.length_a   1.000
_cell.length_b   1.000
_cell.length_c   1.000
_cell.angle_alpha   90.00
_cell.angle_beta   90.00
_cell.angle_gamma   90.00
#
_symmetry.space_group_name_H-M   'P 1'
#
loop_
_entity.id
_entity.type
_entity.pdbx_description
1 polymer ?
#
loop_
_entity_poly.entity_id
_entity_poly.type
_entity_poly.pdbx_seq_one_letter_code
_entity_poly.pdbx_strand_id
1 'polypeptide(L)'
;MEIIPYASIVGSLLYAQTYTRPNISFAKGMLGRYQSNPRMDHWKAMKKVLRYLQGTKDYMLTYKRFDHLEVIGYSDSNFFGCVDIRKSTFGYLFLLVEGAISWKSAKQSVIAASTMEAEFVACFEATVHGLWLQNFISELGIVDGIVKPLRSYCDHSAAVFF
;
A
#
# COMPACT_ATOMS: atom_id res chain seq x y z
N MET A 1 -13.85 -8.17 -31.55
CA MET A 1 -13.85 -8.15 -30.08
C MET A 1 -13.63 -6.71 -29.69
N GLU A 2 -14.59 -6.04 -29.06
CA GLU A 2 -14.34 -4.67 -28.56
C GLU A 2 -13.10 -4.72 -27.66
N ILE A 3 -12.12 -3.87 -27.95
CA ILE A 3 -10.91 -3.75 -27.14
C ILE A 3 -11.37 -3.21 -25.79
N ILE A 4 -11.56 -4.12 -24.83
CA ILE A 4 -11.85 -3.74 -23.45
C ILE A 4 -10.71 -2.79 -23.02
N PRO A 5 -10.99 -1.54 -22.61
CA PRO A 5 -9.96 -0.55 -22.32
C PRO A 5 -9.30 -0.82 -20.95
N TYR A 6 -8.92 -2.07 -20.69
CA TYR A 6 -8.45 -2.56 -19.41
C TYR A 6 -7.21 -1.81 -18.93
N ALA A 7 -6.20 -1.66 -19.80
CA ALA A 7 -4.98 -0.94 -19.50
C ALA A 7 -5.22 0.54 -19.15
N SER A 8 -6.12 1.20 -19.89
CA SER A 8 -6.51 2.59 -19.62
C SER A 8 -7.21 2.72 -18.26
N ILE A 9 -8.10 1.79 -17.92
CA ILE A 9 -8.77 1.79 -16.61
C ILE A 9 -7.78 1.47 -15.48
N VAL A 10 -6.86 0.52 -15.66
CA VAL A 10 -5.78 0.25 -14.69
C VAL A 10 -4.95 1.53 -14.44
N GLY A 11 -4.60 2.26 -15.50
CA GLY A 11 -3.91 3.55 -15.38
C GLY A 11 -4.72 4.61 -14.64
N SER A 12 -6.03 4.66 -14.88
CA SER A 12 -6.93 5.56 -14.15
C SER A 12 -7.04 5.20 -12.66
N LEU A 13 -7.08 3.90 -12.34
CA LEU A 13 -7.07 3.41 -10.96
C LEU A 13 -5.72 3.66 -10.28
N LEU A 14 -4.61 3.68 -11.01
CA LEU A 14 -3.32 4.07 -10.48
C LEU A 14 -3.36 5.51 -9.96
N TYR A 15 -3.93 6.44 -10.72
CA TYR A 15 -4.11 7.81 -10.26
C TYR A 15 -4.96 7.87 -8.97
N ALA A 16 -6.13 7.24 -8.98
CA ALA A 16 -7.02 7.23 -7.82
C ALA A 16 -6.32 6.65 -6.58
N GLN A 17 -5.64 5.51 -6.72
CA GLN A 17 -4.90 4.87 -5.63
C GLN A 17 -3.81 5.80 -5.08
N THR A 18 -3.01 6.43 -5.93
CA THR A 18 -1.83 7.18 -5.51
C THR A 18 -2.20 8.44 -4.73
N TYR A 19 -3.29 9.10 -5.11
CA TYR A 19 -3.59 10.44 -4.57
C TYR A 19 -4.77 10.50 -3.61
N THR A 20 -5.75 9.59 -3.72
CA THR A 20 -7.02 9.77 -3.00
C THR A 20 -7.56 8.50 -2.33
N ARG A 21 -7.22 7.31 -2.83
CA ARG A 21 -7.86 6.04 -2.45
C ARG A 21 -6.85 4.97 -2.03
N PRO A 22 -6.23 5.08 -0.84
CA PRO A 22 -5.31 4.05 -0.34
C PRO A 22 -5.93 2.66 -0.28
N ASN A 23 -7.22 2.58 0.04
CA ASN A 23 -7.98 1.35 0.20
C ASN A 23 -8.05 0.46 -1.07
N ILE A 24 -7.83 1.00 -2.27
CA ILE A 24 -7.80 0.19 -3.50
C ILE A 24 -6.39 -0.27 -3.89
N SER A 25 -5.38 0.04 -3.07
CA SER A 25 -3.97 -0.13 -3.42
C SER A 25 -3.61 -1.56 -3.83
N PHE A 26 -4.04 -2.53 -3.02
CA PHE A 26 -3.88 -3.94 -3.31
C PHE A 26 -4.65 -4.37 -4.57
N ALA A 27 -5.92 -3.98 -4.68
CA ALA A 27 -6.79 -4.40 -5.78
C ALA A 27 -6.26 -3.91 -7.14
N LYS A 28 -5.84 -2.65 -7.23
CA LYS A 28 -5.17 -2.11 -8.41
C LYS A 28 -3.87 -2.85 -8.69
N GLY A 29 -3.07 -3.14 -7.66
CA GLY A 29 -1.82 -3.90 -7.80
C GLY A 29 -2.04 -5.29 -8.40
N MET A 30 -3.12 -5.97 -8.01
CA MET A 30 -3.53 -7.26 -8.59
C MET A 30 -4.00 -7.12 -10.03
N LEU A 31 -4.85 -6.13 -10.33
CA LEU A 31 -5.37 -5.90 -11.68
C LEU A 31 -4.25 -5.55 -12.67
N GLY A 32 -3.26 -4.78 -12.25
CA GLY A 32 -2.11 -4.39 -13.07
C GLY A 32 -1.24 -5.57 -13.53
N ARG A 33 -1.22 -6.68 -12.79
CA ARG A 33 -0.45 -7.89 -13.18
C ARG A 33 -0.93 -8.50 -14.50
N TYR A 34 -2.20 -8.30 -14.84
CA TYR A 34 -2.85 -8.88 -16.01
C TYR A 34 -3.14 -7.84 -17.09
N GLN A 35 -2.47 -6.68 -17.06
CA GLN A 35 -2.72 -5.56 -17.97
C GLN A 35 -2.54 -5.95 -19.45
N SER A 36 -1.53 -6.75 -19.77
CA SER A 36 -1.22 -7.14 -21.16
C SER A 36 -2.13 -8.24 -21.71
N ASN A 37 -2.74 -9.05 -20.84
CA ASN A 37 -3.61 -10.16 -21.24
C ASN A 37 -4.72 -10.41 -20.19
N PRO A 38 -5.72 -9.52 -20.10
CA PRO A 38 -6.79 -9.66 -19.13
C PRO A 38 -7.81 -10.73 -19.56
N ARG A 39 -8.16 -11.63 -18.63
CA ARG A 39 -9.26 -12.59 -18.78
C ARG A 39 -10.57 -12.00 -18.25
N MET A 40 -11.68 -12.69 -18.54
CA MET A 40 -13.02 -12.27 -18.11
C MET A 40 -13.14 -12.09 -16.58
N ASP A 41 -12.44 -12.91 -15.79
CA ASP A 41 -12.47 -12.79 -14.33
C ASP A 41 -11.75 -11.52 -13.84
N HIS A 42 -10.66 -11.12 -14.50
CA HIS A 42 -10.00 -9.83 -14.23
C HIS A 42 -10.91 -8.66 -14.62
N TRP A 43 -11.69 -8.79 -15.70
CA TRP A 43 -12.69 -7.79 -16.07
C TRP A 43 -13.83 -7.68 -15.04
N LYS A 44 -14.31 -8.81 -14.50
CA LYS A 44 -15.31 -8.82 -13.41
C LYS A 44 -14.75 -8.16 -12.14
N ALA A 45 -13.51 -8.47 -11.78
CA ALA A 45 -12.82 -7.86 -10.64
C ALA A 45 -12.63 -6.34 -10.84
N MET A 46 -12.24 -5.91 -12.04
CA MET A 46 -12.14 -4.50 -12.42
C MET A 46 -13.47 -3.77 -12.21
N LYS A 47 -14.57 -4.30 -12.74
CA LYS A 47 -15.90 -3.71 -12.53
C LYS A 47 -16.30 -3.67 -11.05
N LYS A 48 -15.88 -4.64 -10.23
CA LYS A 48 -16.14 -4.63 -8.78
C LYS A 48 -15.41 -3.46 -8.11
N VAL A 49 -14.16 -3.19 -8.47
CA VAL A 49 -13.41 -2.03 -7.97
C VAL A 49 -14.08 -0.72 -8.39
N LEU A 50 -14.50 -0.60 -9.65
CA LEU A 50 -15.20 0.59 -10.14
C LEU A 50 -16.54 0.83 -9.42
N ARG A 51 -17.34 -0.23 -9.21
CA ARG A 51 -18.59 -0.13 -8.42
C ARG A 51 -18.33 0.25 -6.97
N TYR A 52 -17.27 -0.28 -6.36
CA TYR A 52 -16.88 0.09 -5.00
C TYR A 52 -16.52 1.57 -4.91
N LEU A 53 -15.71 2.09 -5.86
CA LEU A 53 -15.38 3.52 -5.93
C LEU A 53 -16.63 4.37 -6.13
N GLN A 54 -17.54 3.98 -7.02
CA GLN A 54 -18.79 4.69 -7.23
C GLN A 54 -19.65 4.74 -5.97
N GLY A 55 -19.77 3.62 -5.25
CA GLY A 55 -20.56 3.53 -4.02
C GLY A 55 -19.91 4.21 -2.81
N THR A 56 -18.63 4.56 -2.90
CA THR A 56 -17.87 5.24 -1.84
C THR A 56 -17.26 6.54 -2.32
N LYS A 57 -17.87 7.17 -3.34
CA LYS A 57 -17.37 8.40 -3.96
C LYS A 57 -17.23 9.56 -2.97
N ASP A 58 -18.04 9.56 -1.93
CA ASP A 58 -18.09 10.61 -0.90
C ASP A 58 -17.07 10.38 0.23
N TYR A 59 -16.33 9.25 0.21
CA TYR A 59 -15.31 8.96 1.21
C TYR A 59 -14.02 9.73 0.87
N MET A 60 -13.44 10.37 1.87
CA MET A 60 -12.23 11.17 1.75
C MET A 60 -11.25 10.88 2.89
N LEU A 61 -9.98 11.17 2.65
CA LEU A 61 -8.98 11.22 3.71
C LEU A 61 -9.31 12.41 4.62
N THR A 62 -9.46 12.12 5.90
CA THR A 62 -9.75 13.14 6.91
C THR A 62 -8.55 13.26 7.82
N TYR A 63 -8.07 14.47 8.00
CA TYR A 63 -7.01 14.80 8.96
C TYR A 63 -7.66 15.60 10.07
N LYS A 64 -7.39 15.21 11.32
CA LYS A 64 -7.81 15.99 12.48
C LYS A 64 -6.70 16.97 12.84
N ARG A 65 -6.99 17.92 13.73
CA ARG A 65 -5.95 18.70 14.38
C ARG A 65 -5.47 17.89 15.59
N PHE A 66 -4.15 17.75 15.74
CA PHE A 66 -3.51 17.22 16.93
C PHE A 66 -2.40 18.14 17.38
N ASP A 67 -2.19 18.22 18.68
CA ASP A 67 -1.09 19.00 19.28
C ASP A 67 0.25 18.26 19.21
N HIS A 68 0.21 16.96 18.94
CA HIS A 68 1.40 16.12 18.78
C HIS A 68 1.41 15.47 17.40
N LEU A 69 2.33 15.94 16.55
CA LEU A 69 2.55 15.39 15.22
C LEU A 69 3.50 14.20 15.33
N GLU A 70 2.95 13.00 15.24
CA GLU A 70 3.72 11.75 15.17
C GLU A 70 3.38 11.01 13.87
N VAL A 71 4.41 10.52 13.19
CA VAL A 71 4.26 9.61 12.04
C VAL A 71 4.25 8.18 12.56
N ILE A 72 3.21 7.43 12.21
CA ILE A 72 3.06 6.02 12.60
C ILE A 72 3.02 5.17 11.33
N GLY A 73 3.90 4.19 11.25
CA GLY A 73 3.96 3.19 10.18
C GLY A 73 3.27 1.89 10.56
N TYR A 74 2.66 1.25 9.57
CA TYR A 74 2.17 -0.13 9.62
C TYR A 74 2.70 -0.87 8.41
N SER A 75 3.14 -2.11 8.60
CA SER A 75 3.55 -3.01 7.54
C SER A 75 2.81 -4.34 7.67
N ASP A 76 2.51 -4.96 6.54
CA ASP A 76 1.84 -6.25 6.45
C ASP A 76 2.28 -6.97 5.17
N SER A 77 2.19 -8.29 5.17
CA SER A 77 2.50 -9.12 4.01
C SER A 77 1.47 -10.23 3.82
N ASN A 78 1.25 -10.59 2.56
CA ASN A 78 0.48 -11.77 2.19
C ASN A 78 1.39 -12.80 1.55
N PHE A 79 1.78 -13.80 2.34
CA PHE A 79 2.62 -14.91 1.93
C PHE A 79 1.96 -15.75 0.82
N PHE A 80 2.73 -16.05 -0.24
CA PHE A 80 2.23 -16.78 -1.41
C PHE A 80 0.95 -16.21 -2.06
N GLY A 81 0.64 -14.93 -1.83
CA GLY A 81 -0.58 -14.30 -2.37
C GLY A 81 -0.64 -14.23 -3.91
N CYS A 82 0.47 -14.39 -4.63
CA CYS A 82 0.46 -14.55 -6.09
C CYS A 82 0.45 -16.02 -6.50
N VAL A 83 -0.68 -16.54 -6.96
CA VAL A 83 -0.82 -17.94 -7.41
C VAL A 83 0.18 -18.30 -8.52
N ASP A 84 0.37 -17.40 -9.49
CA ASP A 84 1.17 -17.69 -10.69
C ASP A 84 2.67 -17.91 -10.41
N ILE A 85 3.25 -17.13 -9.50
CA ILE A 85 4.71 -17.13 -9.26
C ILE A 85 5.08 -17.35 -7.79
N ARG A 86 4.09 -17.58 -6.92
CA ARG A 86 4.28 -17.77 -5.48
C ARG A 86 5.11 -16.66 -4.82
N LYS A 87 4.99 -15.43 -5.32
CA LYS A 87 5.57 -14.26 -4.64
C LYS A 87 4.56 -13.66 -3.67
N SER A 88 5.04 -13.29 -2.51
CA SER A 88 4.26 -12.56 -1.52
C SER A 88 3.95 -11.14 -2.01
N THR A 89 2.94 -10.51 -1.42
CA THR A 89 2.63 -9.10 -1.64
C THR A 89 2.80 -8.38 -0.33
N PHE A 90 3.62 -7.35 -0.28
CA PHE A 90 3.76 -6.51 0.91
C PHE A 90 2.91 -5.26 0.77
N GLY A 91 2.59 -4.66 1.90
CA GLY A 91 2.00 -3.34 1.98
C GLY A 91 2.52 -2.58 3.18
N TYR A 92 2.43 -1.26 3.07
CA TYR A 92 2.63 -0.38 4.21
C TYR A 92 1.68 0.81 4.15
N LEU A 93 1.43 1.38 5.32
CA LEU A 93 0.60 2.55 5.54
C LEU A 93 1.27 3.43 6.59
N PHE A 94 1.55 4.68 6.23
CA PHE A 94 2.02 5.71 7.13
C PHE A 94 0.90 6.70 7.41
N LEU A 95 0.63 6.92 8.69
CA LEU A 95 -0.35 7.87 9.19
C LEU A 95 0.35 9.08 9.81
N LEU A 96 -0.27 10.25 9.63
CA LEU A 96 0.02 11.47 10.36
C LEU A 96 -1.31 12.07 10.80
N VAL A 97 -1.47 12.29 12.11
CA VAL A 97 -2.72 12.77 12.72
C VAL A 97 -3.95 11.93 12.30
N GLU A 98 -3.86 10.62 12.50
CA GLU A 98 -4.86 9.62 12.11
C GLU A 98 -5.17 9.52 10.60
N GLY A 99 -4.62 10.39 9.77
CA GLY A 99 -4.83 10.41 8.32
C GLY A 99 -3.67 9.75 7.56
N ALA A 100 -3.99 9.00 6.51
CA ALA A 100 -2.98 8.36 5.66
C ALA A 100 -2.19 9.41 4.87
N ILE A 101 -0.86 9.39 4.95
CA ILE A 101 0.01 10.30 4.18
C ILE A 101 0.87 9.59 3.14
N SER A 102 1.14 8.30 3.34
CA SER A 102 1.88 7.50 2.37
C SER A 102 1.49 6.03 2.51
N TRP A 103 1.33 5.34 1.38
CA TRP A 103 0.94 3.94 1.37
C TRP A 103 1.43 3.25 0.11
N LYS A 104 1.58 1.93 0.18
CA LYS A 104 1.94 1.11 -0.97
C LYS A 104 1.41 -0.30 -0.78
N SER A 105 1.10 -0.95 -1.89
CA SER A 105 0.94 -2.40 -1.97
C SER A 105 1.65 -2.87 -3.22
N ALA A 106 2.60 -3.77 -3.07
CA ALA A 106 3.45 -4.22 -4.16
C ALA A 106 3.82 -5.69 -3.99
N LYS A 107 4.04 -6.36 -5.12
CA LYS A 107 4.56 -7.72 -5.13
C LYS A 107 6.02 -7.69 -4.70
N GLN A 108 6.43 -8.60 -3.82
CA GLN A 108 7.83 -8.72 -3.43
C GLN A 108 8.72 -9.07 -4.63
N SER A 109 9.96 -8.59 -4.61
CA SER A 109 10.98 -8.91 -5.62
C SER A 109 11.51 -10.33 -5.41
N VAL A 110 11.64 -10.76 -4.15
CA VAL A 110 12.10 -12.08 -3.72
C VAL A 110 10.93 -13.04 -3.47
N ILE A 111 11.21 -14.34 -3.48
CA ILE A 111 10.28 -15.38 -3.02
C ILE A 111 10.66 -15.68 -1.58
N ALA A 112 9.79 -15.35 -0.63
CA ALA A 112 9.96 -15.76 0.75
C ALA A 112 9.71 -17.28 0.89
N ALA A 113 10.44 -17.94 1.79
CA ALA A 113 10.25 -19.34 2.14
C ALA A 113 9.26 -19.54 3.30
N SER A 114 8.96 -18.48 4.06
CA SER A 114 8.01 -18.51 5.18
C SER A 114 7.19 -17.23 5.27
N THR A 115 6.11 -17.27 6.08
CA THR A 115 5.35 -16.08 6.45
C THR A 115 6.24 -15.06 7.18
N MET A 116 7.10 -15.53 8.09
CA MET A 116 8.05 -14.69 8.80
C MET A 116 8.97 -13.92 7.86
N GLU A 117 9.54 -14.58 6.85
CA GLU A 117 10.41 -13.93 5.87
C GLU A 117 9.64 -12.92 4.99
N ALA A 118 8.40 -13.24 4.63
CA ALA A 118 7.56 -12.32 3.88
C ALA A 118 7.25 -11.05 4.69
N GLU A 119 6.94 -11.20 5.98
CA GLU A 119 6.73 -10.09 6.91
C GLU A 119 8.00 -9.29 7.12
N PHE A 120 9.14 -9.96 7.30
CA PHE A 120 10.45 -9.29 7.43
C PHE A 120 10.75 -8.39 6.22
N VAL A 121 10.52 -8.90 5.00
CA VAL A 121 10.70 -8.10 3.78
C VAL A 121 9.71 -6.92 3.74
N ALA A 122 8.47 -7.09 4.21
CA ALA A 122 7.51 -6.00 4.30
C ALA A 122 7.96 -4.93 5.31
N CYS A 123 8.42 -5.33 6.49
CA CYS A 123 8.99 -4.45 7.51
C CYS A 123 10.21 -3.69 6.99
N PHE A 124 11.11 -4.37 6.27
CA PHE A 124 12.30 -3.76 5.68
C PHE A 124 11.92 -2.67 4.67
N GLU A 125 11.05 -2.99 3.70
CA GLU A 125 10.58 -2.03 2.69
C GLU A 125 9.84 -0.85 3.32
N ALA A 126 9.01 -1.10 4.34
CA ALA A 126 8.34 -0.05 5.11
C ALA A 126 9.35 0.83 5.84
N THR A 127 10.36 0.26 6.49
CA THR A 127 11.38 1.01 7.25
C THR A 127 12.19 1.92 6.33
N VAL A 128 12.64 1.42 5.17
CA VAL A 128 13.36 2.23 4.17
C VAL A 128 12.51 3.43 3.72
N HIS A 129 11.24 3.20 3.41
CA HIS A 129 10.32 4.28 3.03
C HIS A 129 10.04 5.25 4.19
N GLY A 130 9.92 4.71 5.40
CA GLY A 130 9.67 5.47 6.62
C GLY A 130 10.82 6.42 6.96
N LEU A 131 12.07 5.96 6.82
CA LEU A 131 13.26 6.81 7.00
C LEU A 131 13.31 7.94 5.97
N TRP A 132 13.01 7.64 4.70
CA TRP A 132 12.90 8.67 3.67
C TRP A 132 11.81 9.70 4.02
N LEU A 133 10.64 9.23 4.44
CA LEU A 133 9.50 10.08 4.82
C LEU A 133 9.83 10.95 6.04
N GLN A 134 10.55 10.41 7.02
CA GLN A 134 11.01 11.13 8.20
C GLN A 134 11.96 12.29 7.82
N ASN A 135 12.93 12.02 6.94
CA ASN A 135 13.85 13.05 6.44
C ASN A 135 13.08 14.14 5.69
N PHE A 136 12.18 13.76 4.79
CA PHE A 136 11.35 14.69 4.02
C PHE A 136 10.51 15.61 4.93
N ILE A 137 9.83 15.04 5.93
CA ILE A 137 9.01 15.82 6.87
C ILE A 137 9.87 16.75 7.73
N SER A 138 11.07 16.30 8.13
CA SER A 138 12.02 17.10 8.91
C SER A 138 12.52 18.30 8.11
N GLU A 139 12.83 18.12 6.82
CA GLU A 139 13.23 19.20 5.92
C GLU A 139 12.11 20.23 5.70
N LEU A 140 10.84 19.80 5.70
CA LEU A 140 9.70 20.70 5.59
C LEU A 140 9.45 21.56 6.84
N GLY A 141 10.11 21.25 7.98
CA GLY A 141 9.92 21.97 9.24
C GLY A 141 8.50 21.87 9.82
N ILE A 142 7.72 20.87 9.40
CA ILE A 142 6.31 20.69 9.81
C ILE A 142 6.21 20.09 11.21
N VAL A 143 7.18 19.24 11.57
CA VAL A 143 7.25 18.57 12.86
C VAL A 143 8.54 19.04 13.52
N ASP A 144 8.42 19.72 14.66
CA ASP A 144 9.57 20.10 15.48
C ASP A 144 10.41 18.87 15.73
N GLY A 145 11.61 18.85 15.14
CA GLY A 145 12.63 17.80 15.18
C GLY A 145 12.12 16.42 15.60
N ILE A 146 12.02 15.49 14.65
CA ILE A 146 11.72 14.09 14.95
C ILE A 146 12.92 13.47 15.72
N VAL A 147 13.06 13.82 17.00
CA VAL A 147 14.05 13.27 17.94
C VAL A 147 13.65 11.85 18.34
N LYS A 148 12.39 11.47 18.11
CA LYS A 148 11.88 10.14 18.41
C LYS A 148 12.06 9.19 17.22
N PRO A 149 12.50 7.94 17.44
CA PRO A 149 12.54 6.94 16.38
C PRO A 149 11.14 6.77 15.76
N LEU A 150 11.10 6.58 14.44
CA LEU A 150 9.86 6.29 13.72
C LEU A 150 9.22 5.02 14.29
N ARG A 151 7.96 5.13 14.71
CA ARG A 151 7.21 3.97 15.22
C ARG A 151 6.60 3.21 14.04
N SER A 152 7.02 1.96 13.86
CA SER A 152 6.45 1.05 12.87
C SER A 152 5.87 -0.18 13.56
N TYR A 153 4.68 -0.60 13.14
CA TYR A 153 3.97 -1.76 13.65
C TYR A 153 3.95 -2.89 12.61
N CYS A 154 4.24 -4.10 13.07
CA CYS A 154 4.11 -5.37 12.36
C CYS A 154 3.40 -6.34 13.31
N ASP A 155 2.47 -7.15 12.79
CA ASP A 155 1.68 -8.09 13.59
C ASP A 155 2.39 -9.45 13.80
N HIS A 156 3.51 -9.69 13.11
CA HIS A 156 4.27 -10.92 13.21
C HIS A 156 5.48 -10.81 14.14
N SER A 157 5.34 -11.35 15.35
CA SER A 157 6.38 -11.29 16.38
C SER A 157 7.73 -11.83 15.92
N ALA A 158 7.77 -12.96 15.21
CA ALA A 158 9.04 -13.53 14.78
C ALA A 158 9.78 -12.65 13.74
N ALA A 159 9.06 -11.87 12.93
CA ALA A 159 9.67 -10.93 12.00
C ALA A 159 10.21 -9.69 12.73
N VAL A 160 9.60 -9.31 13.86
CA VAL A 160 10.07 -8.21 14.72
C VAL A 160 11.33 -8.60 15.49
N PHE A 161 11.48 -9.89 15.85
CA PHE A 161 12.63 -10.39 16.61
C PHE A 161 13.82 -10.84 15.77
N PHE A 162 13.65 -10.98 14.45
CA PHE A 162 14.70 -11.39 13.52
C PHE A 162 15.70 -10.27 13.24
#